data_AF-A0A0F2P609-F1
#
_entry.id   AF-A0A0F2P609-F1
#
_cell.length_a   1.000
_cell.length_b   1.000
_cell.length_c   1.000
_cell.angle_alpha   90.00
_cell.angle_beta   90.00
_cell.angle_gamma   90.00
#
_symmetry.space_group_name_H-M   'P 1'
#
loop_
_entity.id
_entity.type
_entity.pdbx_description
1 polymer ?
#
loop_
_entity_poly.entity_id
_entity_poly.type
_entity_poly.pdbx_seq_one_letter_code
_entity_poly.pdbx_strand_id
1 'polypeptide(L)'
;MNDTSTVFFTPPRQTEANGKSRRAGFEIEFGNLAVSDIASRLRKKFGGELKEQNPFRFTIENSALGKLRIERDAELLHSTQYREFLQSLDISFDE
;
A
#
# COMPACT_ATOMS: atom_id res chain seq x y z
N MET A 1 7.53 -26.21 25.53
CA MET A 1 7.52 -24.75 25.81
C MET A 1 8.66 -24.17 25.03
N ASN A 2 8.42 -23.64 23.83
CA ASN A 2 9.49 -23.04 23.02
C ASN A 2 9.52 -21.55 23.29
N ASP A 3 10.49 -21.15 24.12
CA ASP A 3 10.92 -19.77 24.23
C ASP A 3 11.86 -19.47 23.05
N THR A 4 11.34 -18.74 22.07
CA THR A 4 12.15 -18.10 21.04
C THR A 4 12.01 -16.60 21.28
N SER A 5 12.79 -16.09 22.23
CA SER A 5 12.89 -14.65 22.47
C SER A 5 13.61 -14.00 21.29
N THR A 6 12.84 -13.64 20.26
CA THR A 6 13.34 -12.82 19.16
C THR A 6 13.75 -11.47 19.73
N VAL A 7 15.05 -11.21 19.75
CA VAL A 7 15.60 -9.90 20.14
C VAL A 7 15.43 -8.95 18.96
N PHE A 8 14.56 -7.97 19.11
CA PHE A 8 14.37 -6.91 18.11
C PHE A 8 15.36 -5.78 18.36
N PHE A 9 16.05 -5.35 17.30
CA PHE A 9 16.89 -4.16 17.36
C PHE A 9 16.03 -2.91 17.52
N THR A 10 16.48 -2.01 18.38
CA THR A 10 15.88 -0.68 18.51
C THR A 10 16.34 0.21 17.35
N PRO A 11 15.44 1.06 16.80
CA PRO A 11 15.84 2.04 15.78
C PRO A 11 16.91 2.99 16.33
N PRO A 12 17.87 3.44 15.49
CA PRO A 12 18.97 4.32 15.92
C PRO A 12 18.49 5.66 16.48
N ARG A 13 17.24 6.06 16.18
CA ARG A 13 16.61 7.24 16.74
C ARG A 13 15.21 6.91 17.22
N GLN A 14 15.02 6.92 18.54
CA GLN A 14 13.76 6.56 19.18
C GLN A 14 12.78 7.73 19.36
N THR A 15 13.27 8.98 19.27
CA THR A 15 12.48 10.19 19.51
C THR A 15 12.50 11.17 18.34
N GLU A 16 11.38 11.86 18.16
CA GLU A 16 11.27 13.03 17.29
C GLU A 16 11.92 14.26 17.93
N ALA A 17 12.08 15.36 17.19
CA ALA A 17 12.69 16.60 17.69
C ALA A 17 11.94 17.23 18.88
N ASN A 18 10.63 16.96 18.98
CA ASN A 18 9.76 17.44 20.06
C ASN A 18 9.76 16.52 21.30
N GLY A 19 10.62 15.48 21.35
CA GLY A 19 10.71 14.53 22.46
C GLY A 19 9.66 13.40 22.45
N LYS A 20 8.69 13.39 21.52
CA LYS A 20 7.74 12.28 21.39
C LYS A 20 8.39 11.04 20.79
N SER A 21 7.81 9.87 21.08
CA SER A 21 8.24 8.60 20.45
C SER A 21 8.14 8.71 18.93
N ARG A 22 9.21 8.35 18.24
CA ARG A 22 9.27 8.35 16.77
C ARG A 22 8.37 7.26 16.22
N ARG A 23 7.55 7.60 15.22
CA ARG A 23 6.77 6.62 14.46
C ARG A 23 7.61 6.03 13.34
N ALA A 24 7.38 4.76 13.03
CA ALA A 24 7.97 4.08 11.87
C ALA A 24 6.88 3.79 10.84
N GLY A 25 7.14 4.13 9.58
CA GLY A 25 6.36 3.66 8.45
C GLY A 25 6.96 2.36 7.92
N PHE A 26 6.09 1.46 7.45
CA PHE A 26 6.50 0.23 6.80
C PHE A 26 5.93 0.19 5.39
N GLU A 27 6.75 -0.25 4.45
CA GLU A 27 6.37 -0.52 3.08
C GLU A 27 6.63 -2.00 2.79
N ILE A 28 5.68 -2.64 2.13
CA ILE A 28 5.74 -4.07 1.81
C ILE A 28 5.39 -4.18 0.33
N GLU A 29 6.38 -4.60 -0.45
CA GLU A 29 6.27 -4.74 -1.91
C GLU A 29 6.13 -6.21 -2.30
N PHE A 30 5.21 -6.47 -3.22
CA PHE A 30 5.00 -7.80 -3.79
C PHE A 30 4.24 -7.69 -5.13
N GLY A 31 4.44 -8.69 -6.00
CA GLY A 31 3.85 -8.72 -7.33
C GLY A 31 2.69 -9.72 -7.48
N ASN A 32 2.15 -9.79 -8.69
CA ASN A 32 1.14 -10.77 -9.12
C ASN A 32 -0.18 -10.75 -8.34
N LEU A 33 -0.54 -9.61 -7.74
CA LEU A 33 -1.81 -9.41 -7.06
C LEU A 33 -2.42 -8.08 -7.48
N ALA A 34 -3.73 -8.07 -7.74
CA ALA A 34 -4.45 -6.84 -8.04
C ALA A 34 -4.56 -5.98 -6.77
N VAL A 35 -4.36 -4.66 -6.91
CA VAL A 35 -4.45 -3.72 -5.78
C VAL A 35 -5.83 -3.71 -5.12
N SER A 36 -6.90 -3.91 -5.90
CA SER A 36 -8.28 -4.01 -5.42
C SER A 36 -8.48 -5.25 -4.53
N ASP A 37 -7.91 -6.39 -4.92
CA ASP A 37 -7.96 -7.63 -4.14
C ASP A 37 -7.20 -7.49 -2.83
N ILE A 38 -6.01 -6.89 -2.88
CA ILE A 38 -5.20 -6.60 -1.69
C ILE A 38 -5.98 -5.68 -0.75
N ALA A 39 -6.50 -4.57 -1.25
CA ALA A 39 -7.23 -3.60 -0.44
C ALA A 39 -8.49 -4.22 0.20
N SER A 40 -9.24 -5.04 -0.55
CA SER A 40 -10.41 -5.75 -0.04
C SER A 40 -10.05 -6.75 1.07
N ARG A 41 -8.97 -7.53 0.89
CA ARG A 41 -8.50 -8.50 1.89
C ARG A 41 -7.95 -7.82 3.14
N LEU A 42 -7.18 -6.74 2.98
CA LEU A 42 -6.66 -5.97 4.11
C LEU A 42 -7.79 -5.31 4.91
N ARG A 43 -8.78 -4.71 4.24
CA ARG A 43 -9.97 -4.16 4.90
C ARG A 43 -10.74 -5.26 5.65
N LYS A 44 -10.94 -6.43 5.02
CA LYS A 44 -11.60 -7.57 5.68
C LYS A 44 -10.85 -8.03 6.93
N LYS A 45 -9.51 -7.96 6.93
CA LYS A 45 -8.67 -8.41 8.06
C LYS A 45 -8.51 -7.38 9.17
N PHE A 46 -8.37 -6.10 8.81
CA PHE A 46 -7.99 -5.01 9.73
C PHE A 46 -9.09 -3.98 9.93
N GLY A 47 -10.25 -4.15 9.31
CA GLY A 47 -11.36 -3.20 9.37
C GLY A 47 -11.07 -1.92 8.58
N GLY A 48 -11.76 -0.84 8.97
CA GLY A 48 -11.60 0.48 8.39
C GLY A 48 -12.48 0.76 7.16
N GLU A 49 -12.32 1.98 6.65
CA GLU A 49 -13.03 2.54 5.51
C GLU A 49 -12.16 2.44 4.26
N LEU A 50 -12.57 1.60 3.31
CA LEU A 50 -11.91 1.49 2.02
C LEU A 50 -12.35 2.63 1.09
N LYS A 51 -11.38 3.40 0.60
CA LYS A 51 -11.55 4.48 -0.36
C LYS A 51 -10.73 4.16 -1.61
N GLU A 52 -11.42 4.03 -2.74
CA GLU A 52 -10.78 3.95 -4.05
C GLU A 52 -10.50 5.36 -4.55
N GLN A 53 -9.23 5.64 -4.88
CA GLN A 53 -8.86 6.92 -5.50
C GLN A 53 -8.83 6.79 -7.03
N ASN A 54 -8.35 5.64 -7.52
CA ASN A 54 -8.40 5.19 -8.90
C ASN A 54 -8.14 3.67 -8.95
N PRO A 55 -8.25 3.01 -10.12
CA PRO A 55 -8.07 1.55 -10.23
C PRO A 55 -6.70 1.01 -9.78
N PHE A 56 -5.70 1.87 -9.62
CA PHE A 56 -4.33 1.53 -9.23
C PHE A 56 -3.98 1.99 -7.81
N ARG A 57 -4.90 2.67 -7.10
CA ARG A 57 -4.62 3.26 -5.79
C ARG A 57 -5.85 3.26 -4.87
N PHE A 58 -5.66 2.63 -3.71
CA PHE A 58 -6.66 2.52 -2.65
C PHE A 58 -6.08 3.00 -1.31
N THR A 59 -6.96 3.46 -0.43
CA THR A 59 -6.62 3.79 0.95
C THR A 59 -7.61 3.11 1.89
N ILE A 60 -7.13 2.57 3.01
CA ILE A 60 -7.95 2.13 4.12
C ILE A 60 -7.70 3.10 5.28
N GLU A 61 -8.71 3.90 5.59
CA GLU A 61 -8.68 4.80 6.74
C GLU A 61 -9.21 4.08 7.99
N ASN A 62 -8.81 4.52 9.18
CA ASN A 62 -9.34 4.00 10.46
C ASN A 62 -9.23 2.46 10.63
N SER A 63 -8.20 1.83 10.08
CA SER A 63 -7.94 0.40 10.30
C SER A 63 -7.23 0.16 11.64
N ALA A 64 -7.18 -1.09 12.09
CA ALA A 64 -6.42 -1.50 13.27
C ALA A 64 -4.91 -1.19 13.19
N LEU A 65 -4.37 -0.97 11.98
CA LEU A 65 -2.97 -0.60 11.73
C LEU A 65 -2.79 0.91 11.44
N GLY A 66 -3.86 1.70 11.56
CA GLY A 66 -3.89 3.08 11.10
C GLY A 66 -4.23 3.20 9.62
N LYS A 67 -3.67 4.22 8.95
CA LYS A 67 -3.89 4.46 7.53
C LYS A 67 -3.03 3.51 6.70
N LEU A 68 -3.66 2.72 5.83
CA LEU A 68 -2.98 1.86 4.87
C LEU A 68 -3.16 2.43 3.47
N ARG A 69 -2.05 2.56 2.73
CA ARG A 69 -2.05 2.91 1.31
C ARG A 69 -1.68 1.67 0.52
N ILE A 70 -2.48 1.35 -0.50
CA ILE A 70 -2.26 0.21 -1.39
C ILE A 70 -2.17 0.77 -2.79
N GLU A 71 -1.05 0.55 -3.46
CA GLU A 71 -0.85 1.06 -4.81
C GLU A 71 -0.02 0.10 -5.65
N ARG A 72 -0.23 0.19 -6.96
CA ARG A 72 0.63 -0.44 -7.93
C ARG A 72 1.73 0.56 -8.27
N ASP A 73 2.95 0.21 -7.90
CA ASP A 73 4.11 1.00 -8.27
C ASP A 73 4.38 0.83 -9.77
N ALA A 74 3.81 1.73 -10.55
CA ALA A 74 4.05 1.84 -11.98
C ALA A 74 3.96 3.31 -12.33
N GLU A 75 5.12 3.97 -12.34
CA GLU A 75 5.29 5.34 -12.87
C GLU A 75 4.60 5.53 -14.24
N LEU A 76 4.55 4.47 -15.06
CA LEU A 76 3.86 4.43 -16.36
C LEU A 76 2.33 4.50 -16.28
N LEU A 77 1.70 4.02 -15.20
CA LEU A 77 0.23 4.05 -15.05
C LEU A 77 -0.28 5.37 -14.47
N HIS A 78 0.64 6.20 -13.97
CA HIS A 78 0.33 7.53 -13.46
C HIS A 78 0.32 8.63 -14.53
N SER A 79 0.91 8.37 -15.71
CA SER A 79 0.86 9.28 -16.85
C SER A 79 -0.22 8.85 -17.86
N THR A 80 -1.00 9.80 -18.35
CA THR A 80 -1.95 9.61 -19.45
C THR A 80 -1.27 9.08 -20.73
N GLN A 81 0.07 9.10 -20.79
CA GLN A 81 0.92 8.55 -21.86
C GLN A 81 0.69 7.06 -22.12
N TYR A 82 0.30 6.25 -21.13
CA TYR A 82 0.04 4.84 -21.41
C TYR A 82 -1.16 4.64 -22.35
N ARG A 83 -2.13 5.56 -22.36
CA ARG A 83 -3.28 5.49 -23.28
C ARG A 83 -2.82 5.69 -24.72
N GLU A 84 -1.91 6.63 -24.96
CA GLU A 84 -1.33 6.88 -26.29
C GLU A 84 -0.46 5.70 -26.76
N PHE A 85 0.30 5.09 -25.85
CA PHE A 85 1.09 3.89 -26.15
C PHE A 85 0.24 2.64 -26.41
N LEU A 86 -0.87 2.44 -25.68
CA LEU A 86 -1.77 1.31 -25.93
C LEU A 86 -2.62 1.51 -27.19
N GLN A 87 -2.98 2.76 -27.53
CA GLN A 87 -3.62 3.10 -28.81
C GLN A 87 -2.70 2.82 -30.00
N SER A 88 -1.39 3.07 -29.89
CA SER A 88 -0.44 2.75 -30.97
C SER A 88 -0.22 1.25 -31.16
N LEU A 89 -0.65 0.43 -30.20
CA LEU A 89 -0.62 -1.03 -30.24
C LEU A 89 -1.97 -1.68 -30.61
N ASP A 90 -2.97 -0.88 -31.01
CA ASP A 90 -4.30 -1.31 -31.47
C ASP A 90 -5.06 -2.20 -30.45
N ILE A 91 -4.81 -1.99 -29.15
CA ILE A 91 -5.51 -2.68 -28.07
C ILE A 91 -6.74 -1.85 -27.67
N SER A 92 -7.93 -2.35 -27.97
CA SER A 92 -9.21 -1.76 -27.54
C SER A 92 -9.65 -2.31 -26.17
N PHE A 93 -10.11 -1.41 -25.30
CA PHE A 93 -10.80 -1.77 -24.06
C PHE A 93 -12.31 -1.75 -24.35
N ASP A 94 -12.92 -2.92 -24.51
CA ASP A 94 -14.37 -3.06 -24.46
C ASP A 94 -14.79 -3.16 -22.98
N GLU A 95 -15.84 -2.41 -22.61
CA GLU A 95 -16.39 -2.31 -21.24
C GLU A 95 -16.97 -3.62 -20.69
#